data_AF-S9QRR2-F1
#
_entry.id   AF-S9QRR2-F1
#
_cell.length_a   1.000
_cell.length_b   1.000
_cell.length_c   1.000
_cell.angle_alpha   90.00
_cell.angle_beta   90.00
_cell.angle_gamma   90.00
#
_symmetry.space_group_name_H-M   'P 1'
#
loop_
_entity.id
_entity.type
_entity.pdbx_description
1 polymer ?
#
loop_
_entity_poly.entity_id
_entity_poly.type
_entity_poly.pdbx_seq_one_letter_code
_entity_poly.pdbx_strand_id
1 'polypeptide(L)'
;MPMSPETAHGVPMFHPHEENHHMNRRMGLLCFMVFATACGPESEPAANRTGEELPASEMKTQVSQLADPPVITFWENNGCQADQVGWYLYNGTPTIMPNSSGSGWSNDEARSLMLFRAPAGMIIRVYDSGSGSHGDDWAEIRIKQYADQLCIPSFEDVMDNAAYSLRFCHYNGLDGKVSQARAQNYEFNGSTCNGTWIPW
;
A
#
# COMPACT_ATOMS: atom_id res chain seq x y z
N MET A 1 56.91 -40.63 6.58
CA MET A 1 56.08 -41.12 7.70
C MET A 1 54.77 -40.32 7.73
N PRO A 2 53.65 -40.91 8.15
CA PRO A 2 52.46 -41.05 7.32
C PRO A 2 51.24 -40.22 7.76
N MET A 3 50.27 -40.18 6.84
CA MET A 3 48.80 -40.29 6.97
C MET A 3 48.02 -39.56 8.09
N SER A 4 47.00 -38.87 7.57
CA SER A 4 45.58 -38.83 7.98
C SER A 4 45.09 -37.75 8.94
N PRO A 5 44.01 -37.04 8.56
CA PRO A 5 43.09 -36.39 9.47
C PRO A 5 41.97 -37.36 9.92
N GLU A 6 41.73 -37.40 11.22
CA GLU A 6 40.55 -37.91 11.92
C GLU A 6 39.79 -36.70 12.50
N THR A 7 38.47 -36.61 12.68
CA THR A 7 37.32 -37.50 12.51
C THR A 7 36.07 -36.68 12.92
N ALA A 8 34.94 -36.88 12.22
CA ALA A 8 33.53 -36.88 12.69
C ALA A 8 32.94 -35.68 13.48
N HIS A 9 31.83 -35.06 13.07
CA HIS A 9 30.41 -35.51 13.01
C HIS A 9 29.59 -34.73 14.06
N GLY A 10 28.51 -34.10 13.61
CA GLY A 10 27.53 -33.47 14.49
C GLY A 10 26.42 -32.77 13.71
N VAL A 11 25.63 -33.53 12.95
CA VAL A 11 24.35 -33.05 12.39
C VAL A 11 23.24 -33.51 13.33
N PRO A 12 22.39 -32.63 13.87
CA PRO A 12 21.18 -33.06 14.56
C PRO A 12 20.08 -33.41 13.54
N MET A 13 19.64 -34.67 13.61
CA MET A 13 18.45 -35.21 12.95
C MET A 13 17.18 -34.60 13.55
N PHE A 14 16.40 -33.90 12.74
CA PHE A 14 15.01 -33.57 13.05
C PHE A 14 14.13 -34.81 12.88
N HIS A 15 13.48 -35.25 13.96
CA HIS A 15 12.34 -36.18 13.93
C HIS A 15 11.05 -35.36 13.79
N PRO A 16 10.12 -35.72 12.88
CA PRO A 16 8.74 -35.28 12.96
C PRO A 16 7.94 -36.24 13.86
N HIS A 17 7.29 -35.69 14.89
CA HIS A 17 6.26 -36.39 15.65
C HIS A 17 4.93 -36.20 14.93
N GLU A 18 4.43 -37.29 14.36
CA GLU A 18 3.09 -37.43 13.82
C GLU A 18 2.13 -37.66 14.99
N GLU A 19 1.14 -36.78 15.19
CA GLU A 19 0.05 -37.04 16.11
C GLU A 19 -1.30 -36.77 15.45
N ASN A 20 -1.96 -37.89 15.14
CA ASN A 20 -3.36 -37.98 14.75
C ASN A 20 -4.25 -37.74 15.99
N HIS A 21 -5.20 -36.82 15.91
CA HIS A 21 -6.38 -36.87 16.78
C HIS A 21 -7.67 -36.58 16.01
N HIS A 22 -8.42 -37.65 15.78
CA HIS A 22 -9.84 -37.68 15.47
C HIS A 22 -10.67 -37.00 16.58
N MET A 23 -11.52 -36.03 16.22
CA MET A 23 -12.74 -35.70 16.97
C MET A 23 -13.93 -35.45 16.04
N ASN A 24 -14.60 -36.55 15.71
CA ASN A 24 -16.04 -36.78 15.79
C ASN A 24 -16.95 -35.53 16.03
N ARG A 25 -17.70 -35.09 15.01
CA ARG A 25 -18.92 -34.28 15.20
C ARG A 25 -20.12 -35.01 14.60
N ARG A 26 -20.86 -35.69 15.49
CA ARG A 26 -22.23 -36.15 15.24
C ARG A 26 -23.15 -34.92 15.25
N MET A 27 -23.66 -34.51 14.11
CA MET A 27 -24.76 -33.53 14.01
C MET A 27 -26.04 -34.31 13.73
N GLY A 28 -26.93 -34.37 14.70
CA GLY A 28 -28.23 -35.00 14.56
C GLY A 28 -29.29 -34.20 15.31
N LEU A 29 -30.45 -34.12 14.65
CA LEU A 29 -31.81 -34.06 15.19
C LEU A 29 -32.54 -32.71 15.25
N LEU A 30 -33.52 -32.63 14.34
CA LEU A 30 -34.91 -32.16 14.46
C LEU A 30 -35.19 -30.74 14.97
N CYS A 31 -35.74 -29.93 14.05
CA CYS A 31 -36.59 -28.79 14.38
C CYS A 31 -38.06 -29.22 14.24
N PHE A 32 -38.80 -29.22 15.36
CA PHE A 32 -40.24 -29.46 15.40
C PHE A 32 -41.01 -28.18 15.08
N MET A 33 -42.12 -28.35 14.36
CA MET A 33 -43.07 -27.32 13.95
C MET A 33 -44.13 -27.01 15.03
N VAL A 34 -44.55 -25.73 15.05
CA VAL A 34 -45.91 -25.18 15.31
C VAL A 34 -46.40 -25.12 16.76
N PHE A 35 -46.83 -23.92 17.20
CA PHE A 35 -48.19 -23.63 17.70
C PHE A 35 -48.53 -22.13 17.55
N ALA A 36 -49.83 -21.86 17.46
CA ALA A 36 -50.47 -20.69 16.87
C ALA A 36 -50.91 -19.61 17.87
N THR A 37 -51.16 -18.41 17.32
CA THR A 37 -52.20 -17.40 17.64
C THR A 37 -52.53 -17.02 19.09
N ALA A 38 -52.38 -15.73 19.41
CA ALA A 38 -53.36 -14.98 20.22
C ALA A 38 -53.31 -13.46 19.89
N CYS A 39 -54.46 -12.82 20.03
CA CYS A 39 -54.90 -11.53 19.49
C CYS A 39 -54.72 -10.36 20.49
N GLY A 40 -54.54 -9.11 20.01
CA GLY A 40 -54.69 -7.88 20.80
C GLY A 40 -54.31 -6.59 20.03
N PRO A 41 -55.07 -5.48 20.14
CA PRO A 41 -55.20 -4.44 19.10
C PRO A 41 -54.33 -3.17 19.32
N GLU A 42 -54.43 -2.24 18.37
CA GLU A 42 -53.95 -0.83 18.40
C GLU A 42 -52.43 -0.66 18.32
N SER A 43 -51.86 0.19 17.47
CA SER A 43 -52.34 1.42 16.87
C SER A 43 -51.36 1.79 15.74
N GLU A 44 -51.88 2.30 14.63
CA GLU A 44 -51.07 2.91 13.59
C GLU A 44 -50.37 4.16 14.14
N PRO A 45 -49.05 4.35 13.97
CA PRO A 45 -48.48 5.67 14.14
C PRO A 45 -48.75 6.50 12.88
N ALA A 46 -49.57 7.51 13.11
CA ALA A 46 -49.92 8.63 12.26
C ALA A 46 -48.83 9.08 11.26
N ALA A 47 -49.27 9.26 10.02
CA ALA A 47 -48.69 10.25 9.14
C ALA A 47 -48.73 11.63 9.80
N ASN A 48 -47.57 12.26 10.01
CA ASN A 48 -47.31 13.69 9.79
C ASN A 48 -45.92 14.05 10.34
N ARG A 49 -44.99 14.43 9.45
CA ARG A 49 -44.31 15.74 9.49
C ARG A 49 -43.28 15.81 8.37
N THR A 50 -43.64 16.58 7.34
CA THR A 50 -42.78 17.56 6.68
C THR A 50 -41.29 17.28 6.75
N GLY A 51 -40.75 16.74 5.66
CA GLY A 51 -39.33 16.83 5.35
C GLY A 51 -38.96 18.29 5.17
N GLU A 52 -38.43 18.90 6.23
CA GLU A 52 -37.61 20.10 6.12
C GLU A 52 -36.20 19.60 5.79
N GLU A 53 -35.89 19.61 4.50
CA GLU A 53 -34.59 19.26 3.96
C GLU A 53 -33.54 20.20 4.57
N LEU A 54 -32.69 19.67 5.44
CA LEU A 54 -31.53 20.39 5.96
C LEU A 54 -30.72 20.93 4.76
N PRO A 55 -30.33 22.22 4.75
CA PRO A 55 -29.76 22.83 3.57
C PRO A 55 -28.46 22.12 3.16
N ALA A 56 -28.36 21.71 1.89
CA ALA A 56 -27.19 21.06 1.28
C ALA A 56 -25.85 21.83 1.48
N SER A 57 -25.93 23.09 1.91
CA SER A 57 -24.82 23.93 2.34
C SER A 57 -24.05 23.38 3.55
N GLU A 58 -24.73 22.77 4.52
CA GLU A 58 -24.09 22.22 5.73
C GLU A 58 -23.53 20.81 5.50
N MET A 59 -24.16 20.02 4.62
CA MET A 59 -23.64 18.71 4.19
C MET A 59 -22.34 18.81 3.37
N LYS A 60 -22.12 19.92 2.65
CA LYS A 60 -20.91 20.08 1.82
C LYS A 60 -19.63 20.26 2.64
N THR A 61 -19.75 20.70 3.89
CA THR A 61 -18.60 21.03 4.74
C THR A 61 -18.19 19.87 5.66
N GLN A 62 -19.11 18.98 6.04
CA GLN A 62 -18.77 17.83 6.90
C GLN A 62 -18.26 16.59 6.15
N VAL A 63 -18.55 16.45 4.86
CA VAL A 63 -18.09 15.29 4.06
C VAL A 63 -16.66 15.45 3.53
N SER A 64 -16.06 16.65 3.60
CA SER A 64 -14.74 16.92 3.03
C SER A 64 -13.56 16.88 4.02
N GLN A 65 -13.81 16.61 5.31
CA GLN A 65 -12.79 16.71 6.37
C GLN A 65 -12.47 15.37 7.06
N LEU A 66 -13.03 14.25 6.59
CA LEU A 66 -12.86 12.94 7.25
C LEU A 66 -12.60 11.76 6.31
N ALA A 67 -12.23 12.00 5.04
CA ALA A 67 -11.54 10.96 4.30
C ALA A 67 -10.09 10.93 4.81
N ASP A 68 -9.71 9.86 5.51
CA ASP A 68 -8.34 9.69 5.99
C ASP A 68 -7.35 9.95 4.84
N PRO A 69 -6.34 10.83 5.02
CA PRO A 69 -5.46 11.23 3.93
C PRO A 69 -4.73 10.00 3.35
N PRO A 70 -4.40 10.02 2.05
CA PRO A 70 -3.57 8.98 1.45
C PRO A 70 -2.25 8.82 2.22
N VAL A 71 -1.83 7.57 2.41
CA VAL A 71 -0.54 7.25 3.04
C VAL A 71 0.37 6.63 2.01
N ILE A 72 1.61 7.11 1.98
CA ILE A 72 2.68 6.53 1.17
C ILE A 72 3.66 5.91 2.15
N THR A 73 3.97 4.62 2.03
CA THR A 73 5.02 3.96 2.81
C THR A 73 6.06 3.34 1.89
N PHE A 74 7.32 3.40 2.31
CA PHE A 74 8.49 2.95 1.54
C PHE A 74 9.12 1.75 2.24
N TRP A 75 9.60 0.80 1.46
CA TRP A 75 10.01 -0.51 1.94
C TRP A 75 11.39 -0.88 1.43
N GLU A 76 12.17 -1.52 2.31
CA GLU A 76 13.55 -1.95 2.07
C GLU A 76 13.65 -3.03 0.98
N ASN A 77 12.65 -3.89 0.81
CA ASN A 77 12.67 -4.92 -0.23
C ASN A 77 11.63 -4.66 -1.33
N ASN A 78 11.86 -5.27 -2.48
CA ASN A 78 10.89 -5.29 -3.57
C ASN A 78 9.60 -6.01 -3.12
N GLY A 79 8.48 -5.65 -3.74
CA GLY A 79 7.17 -6.22 -3.43
C GLY A 79 6.56 -5.74 -2.11
N CYS A 80 6.98 -4.58 -1.60
CA CYS A 80 6.48 -4.00 -0.35
C CYS A 80 6.72 -4.90 0.87
N GLN A 81 7.94 -5.42 1.00
CA GLN A 81 8.35 -6.40 2.02
C GLN A 81 9.46 -5.86 2.93
N ALA A 82 9.76 -6.63 3.98
CA ALA A 82 10.77 -6.32 5.01
C ALA A 82 10.45 -5.04 5.81
N ASP A 83 11.48 -4.28 6.18
CA ASP A 83 11.30 -3.14 7.07
C ASP A 83 10.77 -1.92 6.30
N GLN A 84 9.89 -1.17 6.96
CA GLN A 84 9.43 0.11 6.45
C GLN A 84 10.51 1.17 6.70
N VAL A 85 10.98 1.80 5.63
CA VAL A 85 12.12 2.74 5.64
C VAL A 85 11.67 4.19 5.44
N GLY A 86 10.38 4.45 5.30
CA GLY A 86 9.83 5.79 5.16
C GLY A 86 8.31 5.79 5.12
N TRP A 87 7.69 6.91 5.50
CA TRP A 87 6.26 7.12 5.32
C TRP A 87 5.89 8.61 5.22
N TYR A 88 4.75 8.89 4.59
CA TYR A 88 4.22 10.24 4.46
C TYR A 88 2.69 10.25 4.39
N LEU A 89 2.06 11.23 5.08
CA LEU A 89 0.63 11.53 4.95
C LEU A 89 0.44 12.61 3.89
N TYR A 90 -0.12 12.23 2.75
CA TYR A 90 -0.32 13.12 1.63
C TYR A 90 -1.62 13.91 1.78
N ASN A 91 -1.53 15.23 1.83
CA ASN A 91 -2.70 16.10 2.03
C ASN A 91 -3.23 16.73 0.72
N GLY A 92 -2.79 16.25 -0.44
CA GLY A 92 -3.17 16.79 -1.74
C GLY A 92 -2.38 18.02 -2.20
N THR A 93 -1.44 18.53 -1.39
CA THR A 93 -0.55 19.64 -1.79
C THR A 93 0.77 19.11 -2.33
N PRO A 94 1.38 19.76 -3.35
CA PRO A 94 2.69 19.39 -3.84
C PRO A 94 3.71 19.37 -2.71
N THR A 95 4.40 18.25 -2.56
CA THR A 95 5.29 18.05 -1.43
C THR A 95 6.57 17.35 -1.84
N ILE A 96 7.65 17.71 -1.15
CA ILE A 96 8.89 16.95 -1.13
C ILE A 96 8.83 16.17 0.19
N MET A 97 8.86 14.85 0.11
CA MET A 97 8.85 14.01 1.30
C MET A 97 10.24 14.12 1.97
N PRO A 98 10.31 14.38 3.28
CA PRO A 98 11.57 14.67 3.95
C PRO A 98 12.53 13.47 3.85
N ASN A 99 13.77 13.75 3.42
CA ASN A 99 14.87 12.77 3.31
C ASN A 99 15.94 12.96 4.40
N SER A 100 15.68 13.78 5.42
CA SER A 100 16.65 14.09 6.47
C SER A 100 16.55 13.12 7.65
N SER A 101 17.69 12.85 8.28
CA SER A 101 17.78 12.05 9.50
C SER A 101 16.77 12.51 10.56
N GLY A 102 16.05 11.54 11.15
CA GLY A 102 15.04 11.77 12.18
C GLY A 102 13.58 11.93 11.67
N SER A 103 13.35 11.92 10.36
CA SER A 103 11.99 11.98 9.77
C SER A 103 11.29 10.61 9.68
N GLY A 104 11.93 9.54 10.14
CA GLY A 104 11.49 8.17 9.86
C GLY A 104 11.82 7.70 8.43
N TRP A 105 12.56 8.51 7.67
CA TRP A 105 13.14 8.16 6.37
C TRP A 105 14.57 7.63 6.53
N SER A 106 14.87 6.52 5.85
CA SER A 106 16.22 6.01 5.66
C SER A 106 16.66 6.26 4.21
N ASN A 107 17.74 7.03 4.06
CA ASN A 107 18.31 7.36 2.75
C ASN A 107 18.91 6.10 2.11
N ASP A 108 18.71 5.93 0.81
CA ASP A 108 19.28 4.81 0.03
C ASP A 108 18.85 3.42 0.52
N GLU A 109 17.62 3.29 1.03
CA GLU A 109 17.08 1.99 1.43
C GLU A 109 15.83 1.58 0.65
N ALA A 110 15.02 2.55 0.20
CA ALA A 110 13.74 2.22 -0.42
C ALA A 110 13.89 1.56 -1.78
N ARG A 111 13.18 0.45 -2.00
CA ARG A 111 13.13 -0.29 -3.26
C ARG A 111 11.70 -0.45 -3.79
N SER A 112 10.70 -0.31 -2.92
CA SER A 112 9.29 -0.36 -3.30
C SER A 112 8.46 0.60 -2.44
N LEU A 113 7.20 0.82 -2.84
CA LEU A 113 6.26 1.60 -2.02
C LEU A 113 4.87 0.97 -1.97
N MET A 114 4.19 1.14 -0.84
CA MET A 114 2.78 0.80 -0.65
C MET A 114 2.00 2.10 -0.51
N LEU A 115 0.88 2.19 -1.23
CA LEU A 115 -0.05 3.29 -1.15
C LEU A 115 -1.33 2.84 -0.47
N PHE A 116 -1.85 3.68 0.42
CA PHE A 116 -3.14 3.50 1.06
C PHE A 116 -4.05 4.66 0.70
N ARG A 117 -5.29 4.34 0.29
CA ARG A 117 -6.31 5.32 -0.13
C ARG A 117 -5.79 6.26 -1.22
N ALA A 118 -5.03 5.75 -2.18
CA ALA A 118 -4.44 6.54 -3.26
C ALA A 118 -5.52 7.05 -4.21
N PRO A 119 -5.67 8.36 -4.41
CA PRO A 119 -6.64 8.89 -5.36
C PRO A 119 -6.11 8.75 -6.79
N ALA A 120 -7.04 8.57 -7.74
CA ALA A 120 -6.71 8.70 -9.16
C ALA A 120 -6.14 10.09 -9.45
N GLY A 121 -5.11 10.15 -10.30
CA GLY A 121 -4.41 11.39 -10.65
C GLY A 121 -3.25 11.74 -9.71
N MET A 122 -3.06 11.03 -8.61
CA MET A 122 -1.85 11.17 -7.79
C MET A 122 -0.62 10.78 -8.60
N ILE A 123 0.42 11.61 -8.56
CA ILE A 123 1.70 11.35 -9.22
C ILE A 123 2.81 11.41 -8.19
N ILE A 124 3.65 10.38 -8.19
CA ILE A 124 4.82 10.24 -7.31
C ILE A 124 6.06 10.17 -8.18
N ARG A 125 7.10 10.89 -7.79
CA ARG A 125 8.46 10.70 -8.33
C ARG A 125 9.42 10.32 -7.22
N VAL A 126 10.28 9.36 -7.51
CA VAL A 126 11.41 8.97 -6.67
C VAL A 126 12.71 9.21 -7.44
N TYR A 127 13.75 9.62 -6.73
CA TYR A 127 15.02 10.06 -7.30
C TYR A 127 16.18 9.47 -6.52
N ASP A 128 17.21 9.07 -7.22
CA ASP A 128 18.53 8.79 -6.64
C ASP A 128 19.17 10.09 -6.12
N SER A 129 18.98 11.19 -6.84
CA SER A 129 19.50 12.48 -6.38
C SER A 129 18.70 13.06 -5.21
N GLY A 130 19.39 13.36 -4.10
CA GLY A 130 18.82 14.11 -2.95
C GLY A 130 18.32 15.52 -3.28
N SER A 131 18.65 16.07 -4.46
CA SER A 131 18.11 17.35 -4.97
C SER A 131 16.89 17.18 -5.90
N GLY A 132 16.55 15.95 -6.28
CA GLY A 132 15.54 15.64 -7.31
C GLY A 132 16.02 15.94 -8.73
N SER A 133 17.32 15.86 -8.99
CA SER A 133 17.93 16.04 -10.31
C SER A 133 17.52 14.92 -11.27
N HIS A 134 17.38 15.24 -12.56
CA HIS A 134 17.16 14.26 -13.63
C HIS A 134 18.49 13.81 -14.31
N GLY A 135 19.63 14.20 -13.72
CA GLY A 135 20.96 13.76 -14.13
C GLY A 135 21.35 12.37 -13.64
N ASP A 136 20.49 11.72 -12.87
CA ASP A 136 20.67 10.40 -12.28
C ASP A 136 19.38 9.58 -12.42
N ASP A 137 19.33 8.37 -11.84
CA ASP A 137 18.15 7.52 -11.85
C ASP A 137 16.91 8.19 -11.23
N TRP A 138 15.76 8.04 -11.88
CA TRP A 138 14.46 8.44 -11.33
C TRP A 138 13.30 7.70 -11.98
N ALA A 139 12.22 7.55 -11.21
CA ALA A 139 10.98 6.95 -11.70
C ALA A 139 9.78 7.86 -11.44
N GLU A 140 8.77 7.76 -12.32
CA GLU A 140 7.48 8.41 -12.15
C GLU A 140 6.35 7.40 -12.17
N ILE A 141 5.57 7.43 -11.09
CA ILE A 141 4.40 6.58 -10.88
C ILE A 141 3.17 7.49 -10.98
N ARG A 142 2.22 7.12 -11.85
CA ARG A 142 0.93 7.80 -11.99
C ARG A 142 -0.19 6.85 -11.62
N ILE A 143 -1.00 7.25 -10.66
CA ILE A 143 -2.15 6.47 -10.21
C ILE A 143 -3.34 6.78 -11.13
N LYS A 144 -3.93 5.77 -11.75
CA LYS A 144 -5.00 5.91 -12.75
C LYS A 144 -6.39 5.68 -12.17
N GLN A 145 -6.49 4.88 -11.12
CA GLN A 145 -7.73 4.57 -10.43
C GLN A 145 -7.52 4.67 -8.92
N TYR A 146 -8.59 4.97 -8.18
CA TYR A 146 -8.54 4.92 -6.73
C TYR A 146 -8.14 3.52 -6.27
N ALA A 147 -7.25 3.45 -5.28
CA ALA A 147 -6.86 2.19 -4.67
C ALA A 147 -6.85 2.32 -3.14
N ASP A 148 -7.62 1.47 -2.47
CA ASP A 148 -7.57 1.32 -1.01
C ASP A 148 -6.18 0.91 -0.55
N GLN A 149 -5.56 -0.01 -1.28
CA GLN A 149 -4.20 -0.48 -1.11
C GLN A 149 -3.58 -0.78 -2.48
N LEU A 150 -2.36 -0.30 -2.74
CA LEU A 150 -1.63 -0.58 -3.98
C LEU A 150 -0.12 -0.69 -3.70
N CYS A 151 0.44 -1.86 -3.99
CA CYS A 151 1.89 -2.04 -3.97
C CYS A 151 2.48 -1.70 -5.34
N ILE A 152 3.52 -0.86 -5.33
CA ILE A 152 4.41 -0.64 -6.46
C ILE A 152 5.68 -1.45 -6.16
N PRO A 153 5.86 -2.62 -6.79
CA PRO A 153 6.78 -3.65 -6.30
C PRO A 153 8.26 -3.32 -6.50
N SER A 154 8.60 -2.43 -7.43
CA SER A 154 9.96 -1.95 -7.69
C SER A 154 9.86 -0.57 -8.35
N PHE A 155 10.89 0.26 -8.20
CA PHE A 155 10.99 1.53 -8.93
C PHE A 155 11.59 1.37 -10.34
N GLU A 156 12.09 0.19 -10.66
CA GLU A 156 12.73 -0.15 -11.94
C GLU A 156 11.83 -1.00 -12.84
N ASP A 157 10.74 -1.57 -12.30
CA ASP A 157 9.80 -2.41 -13.04
C ASP A 157 8.74 -1.57 -13.77
N VAL A 158 9.04 -1.27 -15.04
CA VAL A 158 8.20 -0.48 -15.95
C VAL A 158 6.85 -1.20 -16.16
N MET A 159 5.76 -0.51 -15.84
CA MET A 159 4.40 -1.07 -15.81
C MET A 159 3.33 -0.13 -16.35
N ASP A 160 2.49 -0.56 -17.28
CA ASP A 160 1.34 0.22 -17.76
C ASP A 160 0.04 -0.58 -17.68
N ASN A 161 -0.67 -0.50 -16.55
CA ASN A 161 -1.90 -1.28 -16.32
C ASN A 161 -3.09 -0.38 -15.97
N ALA A 162 -4.22 -0.97 -15.60
CA ALA A 162 -5.44 -0.23 -15.27
C ALA A 162 -5.32 0.61 -13.99
N ALA A 163 -4.50 0.19 -13.02
CA ALA A 163 -4.35 0.82 -11.72
C ALA A 163 -3.32 1.95 -11.73
N TYR A 164 -2.17 1.75 -12.38
CA TYR A 164 -1.10 2.75 -12.44
C TYR A 164 -0.25 2.62 -13.71
N SER A 165 0.57 3.63 -13.96
CA SER A 165 1.71 3.55 -14.87
C SER A 165 3.01 3.91 -14.16
N LEU A 166 4.11 3.22 -14.44
CA LEU A 166 5.45 3.52 -13.94
C LEU A 166 6.44 3.60 -15.09
N ARG A 167 7.06 4.77 -15.28
CA ARG A 167 8.20 4.92 -16.20
C ARG A 167 9.49 5.14 -15.42
N PHE A 168 10.58 4.59 -15.92
CA PHE A 168 11.89 4.63 -15.26
C PHE A 168 12.98 5.16 -16.21
N CYS A 169 13.71 6.16 -15.73
CA CYS A 169 14.91 6.69 -16.37
C CYS A 169 16.14 6.09 -15.67
N HIS A 170 16.87 5.24 -16.37
CA HIS A 170 18.00 4.49 -15.84
C HIS A 170 19.35 5.15 -16.10
N TYR A 171 20.21 5.19 -15.10
CA TYR A 171 21.62 5.55 -15.20
C TYR A 171 22.53 4.48 -14.58
N ASN A 172 22.32 4.08 -13.33
CA ASN A 172 23.09 3.07 -12.62
C ASN A 172 22.27 2.20 -11.62
N GLY A 173 20.96 2.45 -11.47
CA GLY A 173 20.05 1.71 -10.59
C GLY A 173 19.41 2.63 -9.54
N LEU A 174 18.17 2.34 -9.18
CA LEU A 174 17.32 3.14 -8.30
C LEU A 174 16.84 2.36 -7.06
N ASP A 175 16.61 1.05 -7.18
CA ASP A 175 16.12 0.22 -6.08
C ASP A 175 17.19 0.13 -4.96
N GLY A 176 16.96 0.86 -3.88
CA GLY A 176 17.88 0.94 -2.73
C GLY A 176 18.84 2.11 -2.85
N LYS A 177 18.48 3.14 -3.63
CA LYS A 177 19.26 4.37 -3.79
C LYS A 177 18.38 5.61 -3.75
N VAL A 178 17.11 5.48 -3.34
CA VAL A 178 16.19 6.63 -3.31
C VAL A 178 16.63 7.60 -2.21
N SER A 179 17.08 8.78 -2.64
CA SER A 179 17.40 9.89 -1.74
C SER A 179 16.33 10.98 -1.72
N GLN A 180 15.35 10.99 -2.64
CA GLN A 180 14.23 11.95 -2.57
C GLN A 180 12.95 11.37 -3.18
N ALA A 181 11.81 11.73 -2.59
CA ALA A 181 10.50 11.50 -3.18
C ALA A 181 9.65 12.78 -3.23
N ARG A 182 8.77 12.88 -4.23
CA ARG A 182 7.80 13.97 -4.40
C ARG A 182 6.43 13.43 -4.72
N ALA A 183 5.39 14.10 -4.26
CA ALA A 183 4.01 13.80 -4.64
C ALA A 183 3.22 15.07 -4.96
N GLN A 184 2.35 14.99 -5.98
CA GLN A 184 1.44 16.06 -6.40
C GLN A 184 0.26 15.48 -7.21
N ASN A 185 -0.79 16.28 -7.42
CA ASN A 185 -2.02 15.89 -8.15
C ASN A 185 -2.06 16.38 -9.60
N TYR A 186 -0.92 16.79 -10.15
CA TYR A 186 -0.80 17.27 -11.52
C TYR A 186 0.57 16.89 -12.07
N GLU A 187 0.75 16.97 -13.38
CA GLU A 187 2.01 16.57 -14.02
C GLU A 187 3.20 17.38 -13.50
N PHE A 188 4.29 16.68 -13.18
CA PHE A 188 5.55 17.33 -12.86
C PHE A 188 6.11 18.00 -14.12
N ASN A 189 6.58 19.25 -13.97
CA ASN A 189 7.34 19.88 -15.04
C ASN A 189 8.71 19.20 -15.19
N GLY A 190 9.17 19.10 -16.44
CA GLY A 190 10.39 18.38 -16.80
C GLY A 190 10.19 16.87 -16.84
N SER A 191 10.50 16.27 -17.98
CA SER A 191 10.51 14.82 -18.19
C SER A 191 11.75 14.41 -18.98
N THR A 192 12.83 15.19 -18.88
CA THR A 192 14.11 14.84 -19.48
C THR A 192 14.68 13.65 -18.72
N CYS A 193 15.14 12.65 -19.46
CA CYS A 193 15.95 11.56 -18.94
C CYS A 193 17.35 11.77 -19.49
N ASN A 194 18.31 12.04 -18.61
CA ASN A 194 19.72 12.15 -19.01
C ASN A 194 20.39 10.76 -19.09
N GLY A 195 19.73 9.73 -18.58
CA GLY A 195 20.07 8.33 -18.79
C GLY A 195 19.28 7.71 -19.95
N THR A 196 18.82 6.49 -19.75
CA THR A 196 18.05 5.71 -20.75
C THR A 196 16.64 5.45 -20.25
N TRP A 197 15.63 5.78 -21.07
CA TRP A 197 14.27 5.32 -20.81
C TRP A 197 14.19 3.81 -20.99
N ILE A 198 13.74 3.10 -19.95
CA ILE A 198 13.43 1.69 -20.06
C ILE A 198 12.07 1.54 -20.78
N PRO A 199 11.99 0.80 -21.90
CA PRO A 199 10.75 0.62 -22.64
C PRO A 199 9.78 -0.30 -21.90
N TRP A 200 8.49 -0.17 -22.25
CA TRP A 200 7.42 -1.09 -21.85
C TRP A 200 7.55 -2.45 -22.55
#